data_AF-A0A448BME9-F1
#
_entry.id   AF-A0A448BME9-F1
#
_cell.length_a   1.000
_cell.length_b   1.000
_cell.length_c   1.000
_cell.angle_alpha   90.00
_cell.angle_beta   90.00
_cell.angle_gamma   90.00
#
_symmetry.space_group_name_H-M   'P 1'
#
loop_
_entity.id
_entity.type
_entity.pdbx_description
1 polymer ?
#
loop_
_entity_poly.entity_id
_entity_poly.type
_entity_poly.pdbx_seq_one_letter_code
_entity_poly.pdbx_strand_id
1 'polypeptide(L)'
;MDSLDQCIVNACKNSWDKSYLAGTPNKDNCSGFVQSVAAELGVPMPRGNANAMVDGLEQSWTKLASGAEAAQKAAQGFLVIAGLKGRTYGHVAVVISGPLYRQKYPMCWCGSIAGAVGQSQGLKSVGQVWNRTDRDRLNYYVYSLASCSLPRAS
;
A
#
# COMPACT_ATOMS: atom_id res chain seq x y z
N MET A 1 -7.14 18.91 -10.45
CA MET A 1 -7.88 18.41 -9.27
C MET A 1 -6.80 17.93 -8.33
N ASP A 2 -6.61 18.63 -7.22
CA ASP A 2 -5.53 18.29 -6.28
C ASP A 2 -5.84 16.95 -5.62
N SER A 3 -4.82 16.10 -5.46
CA SER A 3 -5.00 14.77 -4.88
C SER A 3 -5.38 14.88 -3.40
N LEU A 4 -6.38 14.10 -2.98
CA LEU A 4 -6.81 14.03 -1.59
C LEU A 4 -5.97 13.05 -0.74
N ASP A 5 -5.00 12.36 -1.35
CA ASP A 5 -4.22 11.29 -0.70
C ASP A 5 -3.13 11.78 0.26
N GLN A 6 -3.04 13.08 0.52
CA GLN A 6 -1.98 13.63 1.36
C GLN A 6 -1.97 13.04 2.78
N CYS A 7 -3.15 12.67 3.33
CA CYS A 7 -3.20 11.99 4.63
C CYS A 7 -2.56 10.58 4.57
N ILE A 8 -2.76 9.86 3.47
CA ILE A 8 -2.17 8.53 3.24
C ILE A 8 -0.64 8.68 3.06
N VAL A 9 -0.20 9.66 2.28
CA VAL A 9 1.24 9.94 2.09
C VAL A 9 1.89 10.32 3.41
N ASN A 10 1.23 11.12 4.24
CA ASN A 10 1.74 11.48 5.58
C ASN A 10 1.82 10.26 6.49
N ALA A 11 0.78 9.42 6.51
CA ALA A 11 0.81 8.16 7.27
C ALA A 11 1.93 7.22 6.80
N CYS A 12 2.21 7.17 5.50
CA CYS A 12 3.34 6.42 4.95
C CYS A 12 4.69 6.97 5.42
N LYS A 13 4.90 8.29 5.35
CA LYS A 13 6.12 8.95 5.85
C LYS A 13 6.33 8.69 7.34
N ASN A 14 5.29 8.91 8.14
CA ASN A 14 5.33 8.71 9.58
C ASN A 14 5.56 7.23 9.96
N SER A 15 5.11 6.31 9.12
CA SER A 15 5.26 4.87 9.36
C SER A 15 6.60 4.29 8.93
N TRP A 16 7.39 5.01 8.15
CA TRP A 16 8.63 4.49 7.57
C TRP A 16 9.68 4.09 8.63
N ASP A 17 9.94 4.99 9.57
CA ASP A 17 10.93 4.80 10.64
C ASP A 17 10.36 4.17 11.92
N LYS A 18 9.06 3.86 11.93
CA LYS A 18 8.43 3.08 13.02
C LYS A 18 8.83 1.61 12.95
N SER A 19 8.54 0.89 14.03
CA SER A 19 8.63 -0.57 14.11
C SER A 19 7.31 -1.12 14.66
N TYR A 20 6.44 -1.63 13.79
CA TYR A 20 5.16 -2.24 14.22
C TYR A 20 5.40 -3.48 15.09
N LEU A 21 6.38 -4.30 14.68
CA LEU A 21 6.90 -5.39 15.51
C LEU A 21 8.15 -4.87 16.23
N ALA A 22 8.18 -5.00 17.55
CA ALA A 22 9.31 -4.56 18.37
C ALA A 22 10.63 -5.15 17.82
N GLY A 23 11.62 -4.30 17.59
CA GLY A 23 12.93 -4.69 17.06
C GLY A 23 12.99 -4.94 15.55
N THR A 24 11.89 -4.78 14.80
CA THR A 24 11.89 -4.92 13.33
C THR A 24 11.44 -3.62 12.66
N PRO A 25 12.35 -2.85 12.04
CA PRO A 25 12.01 -1.63 11.32
C PRO A 25 10.97 -1.87 10.22
N ASN A 26 10.00 -0.99 10.07
CA ASN A 26 8.95 -1.12 9.06
C ASN A 26 9.50 -1.09 7.63
N LYS A 27 10.57 -0.32 7.37
CA LYS A 27 11.28 -0.36 6.07
C LYS A 27 11.78 -1.76 5.71
N ASP A 28 12.04 -2.63 6.69
CA ASP A 28 12.49 -4.01 6.49
C ASP A 28 11.34 -5.04 6.63
N ASN A 29 10.09 -4.56 6.81
CA ASN A 29 8.91 -5.39 7.04
C ASN A 29 7.67 -4.81 6.33
N CYS A 30 7.35 -5.34 5.15
CA CYS A 30 6.21 -4.89 4.34
C CYS A 30 4.87 -4.92 5.10
N SER A 31 4.58 -6.01 5.81
CA SER A 31 3.36 -6.14 6.62
C SER A 31 3.33 -5.15 7.77
N GLY A 32 4.43 -5.00 8.52
CA GLY A 32 4.51 -4.05 9.63
C GLY A 32 4.35 -2.59 9.19
N PHE A 33 4.92 -2.24 8.02
CA PHE A 33 4.70 -0.93 7.40
C PHE A 33 3.21 -0.67 7.15
N VAL A 34 2.52 -1.58 6.44
CA VAL A 34 1.09 -1.42 6.14
C VAL A 34 0.24 -1.39 7.41
N GLN A 35 0.57 -2.20 8.42
CA GLN A 35 -0.12 -2.18 9.72
C GLN A 35 -0.01 -0.81 10.40
N SER A 36 1.18 -0.20 10.37
CA SER A 36 1.40 1.13 10.96
C SER A 36 0.64 2.23 10.23
N VAL A 37 0.61 2.16 8.89
CA VAL A 37 -0.16 3.10 8.06
C VAL A 37 -1.66 2.97 8.37
N ALA A 38 -2.18 1.75 8.38
CA ALA A 38 -3.59 1.49 8.65
C ALA A 38 -3.99 1.94 10.07
N ALA A 39 -3.15 1.69 11.07
CA ALA A 39 -3.38 2.14 12.44
C ALA A 39 -3.45 3.66 12.56
N GLU A 40 -2.57 4.39 11.87
CA GLU A 40 -2.57 5.85 11.85
C GLU A 40 -3.81 6.43 11.17
N LEU A 41 -4.31 5.75 10.13
CA LEU A 41 -5.53 6.13 9.41
C LEU A 41 -6.82 5.61 10.08
N GLY A 42 -6.73 4.88 11.19
CA GLY A 42 -7.89 4.29 11.87
C GLY A 42 -8.59 3.19 11.07
N VAL A 43 -7.89 2.54 10.13
CA VAL A 43 -8.44 1.50 9.27
C VAL A 43 -8.17 0.10 9.87
N PRO A 44 -9.20 -0.73 10.09
CA PRO A 44 -9.00 -2.12 10.52
C PRO A 44 -8.24 -2.93 9.47
N MET A 45 -7.22 -3.68 9.92
CA MET A 45 -6.34 -4.46 9.04
C MET A 45 -6.22 -5.90 9.56
N PRO A 46 -6.30 -6.94 8.70
CA PRO A 46 -6.05 -8.31 9.12
C PRO A 46 -4.65 -8.46 9.73
N ARG A 47 -4.52 -9.28 10.78
CA ARG A 47 -3.25 -9.50 11.48
C ARG A 47 -2.37 -10.51 10.73
N GLY A 48 -1.07 -10.53 11.08
CA GLY A 48 -0.11 -11.51 10.57
C GLY A 48 0.84 -10.94 9.51
N ASN A 49 1.54 -11.84 8.83
CA ASN A 49 2.48 -11.48 7.76
C ASN A 49 1.74 -11.12 6.46
N ALA A 50 2.49 -10.72 5.43
CA ALA A 50 1.92 -10.31 4.15
C ALA A 50 0.99 -11.35 3.50
N ASN A 51 1.28 -12.65 3.60
CA ASN A 51 0.39 -13.69 3.06
C ASN A 51 -0.96 -13.69 3.79
N ALA A 52 -0.94 -13.67 5.13
CA ALA A 52 -2.14 -13.63 5.96
C ALA A 52 -2.94 -12.33 5.76
N MET A 53 -2.25 -11.19 5.59
CA MET A 53 -2.90 -9.93 5.26
C MET A 53 -3.63 -10.01 3.92
N VAL A 54 -3.00 -10.54 2.87
CA VAL A 54 -3.66 -10.71 1.56
C VAL A 54 -4.87 -11.66 1.67
N ASP A 55 -4.77 -12.75 2.43
CA ASP A 55 -5.89 -13.67 2.66
C ASP A 55 -7.08 -12.96 3.34
N GLY A 56 -6.83 -12.16 4.38
CA GLY A 56 -7.89 -11.41 5.06
C GLY A 56 -8.48 -10.30 4.18
N LEU A 57 -7.66 -9.61 3.38
CA LEU A 57 -8.12 -8.58 2.45
C LEU A 57 -9.00 -9.15 1.34
N GLU A 58 -8.62 -10.30 0.76
CA GLU A 58 -9.43 -10.99 -0.26
C GLU A 58 -10.82 -11.38 0.25
N GLN A 59 -10.96 -11.62 1.56
CA GLN A 59 -12.24 -12.00 2.18
C GLN A 59 -13.13 -10.79 2.56
N SER A 60 -12.57 -9.59 2.70
CA SER A 60 -13.26 -8.49 3.39
C SER A 60 -13.22 -7.14 2.68
N TRP A 61 -12.25 -6.90 1.79
CA TRP A 61 -12.09 -5.63 1.09
C TRP A 61 -12.51 -5.76 -0.37
N THR A 62 -12.99 -4.65 -0.94
CA THR A 62 -13.35 -4.60 -2.35
C THR A 62 -12.10 -4.67 -3.21
N LYS A 63 -12.11 -5.59 -4.19
CA LYS A 63 -11.02 -5.73 -5.16
C LYS A 63 -11.28 -4.85 -6.38
N LEU A 64 -10.29 -4.02 -6.72
CA LEU A 64 -10.34 -3.14 -7.89
C LEU A 64 -9.91 -3.87 -9.16
N ALA A 65 -10.38 -3.40 -10.30
CA ALA A 65 -10.13 -4.04 -11.59
C ALA A 65 -8.72 -3.78 -12.14
N SER A 66 -8.06 -2.69 -11.71
CA SER A 66 -6.77 -2.31 -12.28
C SER A 66 -5.91 -1.43 -11.37
N GLY A 67 -4.61 -1.37 -11.69
CA GLY A 67 -3.68 -0.42 -11.05
C GLY A 67 -4.01 1.05 -11.35
N ALA A 68 -4.64 1.34 -12.48
CA ALA A 68 -5.11 2.69 -12.80
C ALA A 68 -6.26 3.11 -11.88
N GLU A 69 -7.24 2.22 -11.67
CA GLU A 69 -8.33 2.42 -10.72
C GLU A 69 -7.79 2.54 -9.28
N ALA A 70 -6.77 1.76 -8.92
CA ALA A 70 -6.09 1.86 -7.62
C ALA A 70 -5.49 3.26 -7.39
N ALA A 71 -4.78 3.82 -8.36
CA ALA A 71 -4.26 5.19 -8.27
C ALA A 71 -5.38 6.24 -8.17
N GLN A 72 -6.48 6.05 -8.92
CA GLN A 72 -7.63 6.95 -8.86
C GLN A 72 -8.31 6.92 -7.49
N LYS A 73 -8.49 5.74 -6.90
CA LYS A 73 -9.04 5.58 -5.55
C LYS A 73 -8.12 6.16 -4.48
N ALA A 74 -6.82 5.94 -4.60
CA ALA A 74 -5.84 6.61 -3.74
C ALA A 74 -6.00 8.14 -3.84
N ALA A 75 -6.05 8.71 -5.04
CA ALA A 75 -6.23 10.15 -5.26
C ALA A 75 -7.55 10.71 -4.70
N GLN A 76 -8.56 9.86 -4.50
CA GLN A 76 -9.83 10.19 -3.84
C GLN A 76 -9.75 10.07 -2.30
N GLY A 77 -8.58 9.79 -1.74
CA GLY A 77 -8.35 9.67 -0.29
C GLY A 77 -8.64 8.28 0.29
N PHE A 78 -8.82 7.24 -0.53
CA PHE A 78 -9.03 5.88 -0.06
C PHE A 78 -7.70 5.16 0.19
N LEU A 79 -7.62 4.42 1.31
CA LEU A 79 -6.51 3.50 1.51
C LEU A 79 -6.64 2.32 0.52
N VAL A 80 -5.63 2.16 -0.33
CA VAL A 80 -5.55 1.07 -1.31
C VAL A 80 -4.27 0.27 -1.07
N ILE A 81 -4.41 -1.06 -0.96
CA ILE A 81 -3.30 -1.98 -0.76
C ILE A 81 -3.11 -2.82 -2.02
N ALA A 82 -1.92 -2.75 -2.62
CA ALA A 82 -1.47 -3.72 -3.60
C ALA A 82 -0.90 -4.93 -2.86
N GLY A 83 -1.37 -6.13 -3.17
CA GLY A 83 -0.98 -7.35 -2.46
C GLY A 83 -0.83 -8.55 -3.40
N LEU A 84 0.17 -9.38 -3.13
CA LEU A 84 0.35 -10.67 -3.78
C LEU A 84 1.00 -11.67 -2.82
N LYS A 85 0.40 -12.86 -2.70
CA LYS A 85 0.99 -13.95 -1.93
C LYS A 85 2.19 -14.53 -2.64
N GLY A 86 3.20 -14.92 -1.86
CA GLY A 86 4.34 -15.70 -2.32
C GLY A 86 4.35 -17.09 -1.71
N ARG A 87 5.20 -17.98 -2.24
CA ARG A 87 5.39 -19.34 -1.68
C ARG A 87 5.90 -19.30 -0.24
N THR A 88 6.86 -18.40 0.03
CA THR A 88 7.46 -18.22 1.36
C THR A 88 7.05 -16.86 1.96
N TYR A 89 7.26 -15.78 1.22
CA TYR A 89 6.94 -14.43 1.64
C TYR A 89 6.06 -13.76 0.59
N GLY A 90 4.86 -13.35 0.99
CA GLY A 90 4.06 -12.41 0.22
C GLY A 90 4.61 -11.00 0.30
N HIS A 91 3.99 -10.10 -0.44
CA HIS A 91 4.31 -8.69 -0.38
C HIS A 91 3.05 -7.83 -0.42
N VAL A 92 3.09 -6.72 0.30
CA VAL A 92 2.02 -5.72 0.37
C VAL A 92 2.63 -4.33 0.28
N ALA A 93 1.94 -3.42 -0.41
CA ALA A 93 2.35 -2.04 -0.59
C ALA A 93 1.13 -1.12 -0.54
N VAL A 94 1.31 0.10 -0.01
CA VAL A 94 0.30 1.16 -0.05
C VAL A 94 0.40 1.84 -1.41
N VAL A 95 -0.70 1.84 -2.17
CA VAL A 95 -0.80 2.59 -3.43
C VAL A 95 -1.06 4.06 -3.13
N ILE A 96 -0.37 4.95 -3.84
CA ILE A 96 -0.57 6.40 -3.77
C ILE A 96 -0.94 6.95 -5.15
N SER A 97 -1.46 8.17 -5.17
CA SER A 97 -1.68 8.90 -6.41
C SER A 97 -0.35 9.19 -7.12
N GLY A 98 -0.40 9.36 -8.45
CA GLY A 98 0.78 9.67 -9.26
C GLY A 98 0.73 9.09 -10.67
N PRO A 99 1.75 9.37 -11.50
CA PRO A 99 1.84 8.82 -12.85
C PRO A 99 1.99 7.30 -12.82
N LEU A 100 1.32 6.62 -13.75
CA LEU A 100 1.45 5.17 -13.90
C LEU A 100 2.73 4.83 -14.66
N TYR A 101 3.61 4.04 -14.03
CA TYR A 101 4.76 3.48 -14.72
C TYR A 101 4.30 2.57 -15.85
N ARG A 102 4.83 2.80 -17.06
CA ARG A 102 4.42 2.11 -18.30
C ARG A 102 2.89 2.13 -18.51
N GLN A 103 2.26 3.25 -18.14
CA GLN A 103 0.83 3.48 -18.30
C GLN A 103 -0.07 2.44 -17.58
N LYS A 104 0.50 1.66 -16.65
CA LYS A 104 -0.21 0.52 -16.03
C LYS A 104 -0.02 0.43 -14.51
N TYR A 105 1.19 0.66 -14.02
CA TYR A 105 1.54 0.33 -12.63
C TYR A 105 1.58 1.57 -11.75
N PRO A 106 0.76 1.67 -10.70
CA PRO A 106 0.71 2.83 -9.83
C PRO A 106 1.94 2.95 -8.94
N MET A 107 2.19 4.17 -8.44
CA MET A 107 3.22 4.49 -7.45
C MET A 107 2.86 3.91 -6.09
N CYS A 108 3.86 3.55 -5.28
CA CYS A 108 3.60 2.93 -3.97
C CYS A 108 4.63 3.26 -2.90
N TRP A 109 4.23 3.02 -1.64
CA TRP A 109 5.10 2.92 -0.48
C TRP A 109 5.11 1.50 0.08
N CYS A 110 6.29 1.00 0.41
CA CYS A 110 6.45 -0.32 1.03
C CYS A 110 7.83 -0.47 1.68
N GLY A 111 7.86 -1.10 2.86
CA GLY A 111 9.07 -1.76 3.35
C GLY A 111 9.23 -3.15 2.73
N SER A 112 10.37 -3.81 2.91
CA SER A 112 10.59 -5.18 2.44
C SER A 112 11.77 -5.86 3.13
N ILE A 113 11.61 -7.14 3.46
CA ILE A 113 12.71 -7.99 3.95
C ILE A 113 13.79 -8.23 2.88
N ALA A 114 13.45 -8.04 1.60
CA ALA A 114 14.41 -8.12 0.49
C ALA A 114 15.32 -6.88 0.37
N GLY A 115 15.20 -5.92 1.29
CA GLY A 115 15.99 -4.69 1.30
C GLY A 115 15.60 -3.74 0.16
N ALA A 116 16.57 -2.93 -0.27
CA ALA A 116 16.35 -1.77 -1.15
C ALA A 116 15.61 -2.08 -2.45
N VAL A 117 15.71 -3.29 -3.00
CA VAL A 117 15.01 -3.67 -4.25
C VAL A 117 13.49 -3.67 -4.05
N GLY A 118 13.01 -4.16 -2.90
CA GLY A 118 11.59 -4.25 -2.56
C GLY A 118 11.06 -3.04 -1.76
N GLN A 119 11.92 -2.09 -1.42
CA GLN A 119 11.56 -0.88 -0.70
C GLN A 119 11.16 0.25 -1.65
N SER A 120 10.14 1.02 -1.26
CA SER A 120 9.72 2.25 -1.93
C SER A 120 9.22 3.29 -0.93
N GLN A 121 9.70 4.52 -1.09
CA GLN A 121 9.21 5.72 -0.38
C GLN A 121 8.41 6.62 -1.33
N GLY A 122 7.50 6.03 -2.11
CA GLY A 122 6.67 6.74 -3.09
C GLY A 122 7.33 7.00 -4.45
N LEU A 123 8.60 6.60 -4.63
CA LEU A 123 9.38 6.87 -5.84
C LEU A 123 9.48 5.67 -6.79
N LYS A 124 9.04 4.48 -6.36
CA LYS A 124 8.85 3.33 -7.25
C LYS A 124 7.38 3.04 -7.43
N SER A 125 7.06 2.54 -8.62
CA SER A 125 5.79 1.87 -8.88
C SER A 125 5.81 0.42 -8.39
N VAL A 126 4.62 -0.14 -8.21
CA VAL A 126 4.45 -1.58 -7.97
C VAL A 126 5.06 -2.43 -9.09
N GLY A 127 5.11 -1.90 -10.33
CA GLY A 127 5.72 -2.58 -11.47
C GLY A 127 7.25 -2.58 -11.49
N GLN A 128 7.88 -1.87 -10.55
CA GLN A 128 9.32 -1.84 -10.28
C GLN A 128 9.68 -2.56 -8.97
N VAL A 129 8.74 -2.63 -8.01
CA VAL A 129 8.91 -3.39 -6.75
C VAL A 129 8.72 -4.89 -6.99
N TRP A 130 7.67 -5.27 -7.72
CA TRP A 130 7.46 -6.65 -8.15
C TRP A 130 8.16 -6.92 -9.49
N ASN A 131 8.62 -8.15 -9.66
CA ASN A 131 9.21 -8.59 -10.92
C ASN A 131 8.17 -8.60 -12.06
N ARG A 132 8.65 -8.84 -13.28
CA ARG A 132 7.81 -8.83 -14.49
C ARG A 132 6.73 -9.92 -14.52
N THR A 133 6.96 -11.08 -13.89
CA THR A 133 5.98 -12.18 -13.87
C THR A 133 4.90 -11.98 -12.81
N ASP A 134 5.12 -11.08 -11.86
CA ASP A 134 4.28 -10.91 -10.68
C ASP A 134 3.46 -9.63 -10.74
N ARG A 135 4.02 -8.55 -11.29
CA ARG A 135 3.37 -7.22 -11.34
C ARG A 135 2.04 -7.19 -12.10
N ASP A 136 1.79 -8.15 -12.98
CA ASP A 136 0.54 -8.30 -13.72
C ASP A 136 -0.48 -9.21 -13.02
N ARG A 137 -0.11 -9.78 -11.88
CA ARG A 137 -0.95 -10.67 -11.04
C ARG A 137 -1.33 -10.03 -9.70
N LEU A 138 -1.00 -8.75 -9.51
CA LEU A 138 -1.29 -8.03 -8.27
C LEU A 138 -2.79 -7.89 -8.06
N ASN A 139 -3.20 -8.05 -6.81
CA ASN A 139 -4.53 -7.69 -6.37
C ASN A 139 -4.47 -6.29 -5.77
N TYR A 140 -5.48 -5.46 -6.05
CA TYR A 140 -5.63 -4.13 -5.47
C TYR A 140 -6.88 -4.11 -4.61
N TYR A 141 -6.72 -3.94 -3.30
CA TYR A 141 -7.81 -3.93 -2.34
C TYR A 141 -8.05 -2.50 -1.87
N VAL A 142 -9.28 -2.02 -1.94
CA VAL A 142 -9.68 -0.69 -1.47
C VAL A 142 -10.53 -0.81 -0.22
N TYR A 143 -10.28 0.06 0.75
CA TYR A 143 -11.13 0.15 1.93
C TYR A 143 -12.49 0.77 1.57
N SER A 144 -13.54 0.42 2.30
CA SER A 144 -14.92 0.82 1.98
C SER A 144 -15.19 2.32 2.12
N LEU A 145 -14.38 3.03 2.91
CA LEU A 145 -14.51 4.47 3.17
C LEU A 145 -13.21 5.20 2.86
N ALA A 146 -13.32 6.45 2.39
CA ALA A 146 -12.16 7.32 2.24
C ALA A 146 -11.59 7.67 3.62
N SER A 147 -10.27 7.55 3.77
CA SER A 147 -9.56 7.86 5.03
C SER A 147 -9.23 9.35 5.13
N CYS A 148 -9.01 10.02 4.00
CA CYS A 148 -8.71 11.44 3.99
C CYS A 148 -10.00 12.27 3.93
N SER A 149 -10.09 13.31 4.77
CA SER A 149 -11.16 14.29 4.70
C SER A 149 -10.88 15.35 3.62
N LEU A 150 -11.92 16.07 3.20
CA LEU A 150 -11.76 17.25 2.37
C LEU A 150 -10.81 18.26 3.04
N PRO A 151 -10.07 19.07 2.26
CA PRO A 151 -9.24 20.14 2.81
C PRO A 151 -10.06 21.00 3.77
N ARG A 152 -9.46 21.42 4.89
CA ARG A 152 -10.13 22.33 5.84
C ARG A 152 -10.68 23.52 5.05
N ALA A 153 -11.99 23.74 5.15
CA ALA A 153 -12.59 25.00 4.72
C ALA A 153 -11.90 26.11 5.52
N SER A 154 -11.29 27.06 4.79
CA SER A 154 -10.74 28.29 5.33
C SER A 154 -11.82 29.18 5.92
#